data_AF-C7N321-F1
#
_entry.id   AF-C7N321-F1
#
_cell.length_a   1.000
_cell.length_b   1.000
_cell.length_c   1.000
_cell.angle_alpha   90.00
_cell.angle_beta   90.00
_cell.angle_gamma   90.00
#
_symmetry.space_group_name_H-M   'P 1'
#
loop_
_entity.id
_entity.type
_entity.pdbx_description
1 polymer ?
#
loop_
_entity_poly.entity_id
_entity_poly.type
_entity_poly.pdbx_seq_one_letter_code
_entity_poly.pdbx_strand_id
1 'polypeptide(L)'
;MVQRVLVGMSGGVDSSVTAYLLLRQGYEVVGATMNLYDPGRLGVPDVRDGESNDLEDARSVANRLGIAHHVLDFGCEFENNVVRPFAQAYADGLTPNPCIACNRHLKFGLMLKAARELGCDGIATGHYARIAQRLDGRFVLMKGLDDAKDQAYVLYHMTQDQLAHTVLPLGEYTKQQVRAIAAEQGFANARKHESQDICFVPDGDYVGFLERYAGLVPEPGDVLDENGAVLGQHRGAIRYTLGQRKGIGIASTQALYVTAKDMAANTITMGPADALLADGCTVGNWNWILPDEGPVHAMVKTHYRQKPHGAMVVPQEDGTVRFDFDEPSRLAAPGQSAVAYIGDTVLGGGIVL
;
A
#
# COMPACT_ATOMS: atom_id res chain seq x y z
N MET A 1 -28.47 5.59 1.02
CA MET A 1 -27.68 5.92 -0.19
C MET A 1 -26.81 7.09 0.17
N VAL A 2 -25.50 6.98 -0.04
CA VAL A 2 -24.57 8.09 0.08
C VAL A 2 -24.99 9.13 -0.96
N GLN A 3 -25.44 10.31 -0.54
CA GLN A 3 -25.84 11.39 -1.46
C GLN A 3 -24.77 12.48 -1.53
N ARG A 4 -24.02 12.67 -0.44
CA ARG A 4 -22.91 13.61 -0.37
C ARG A 4 -21.59 12.92 -0.04
N VAL A 5 -20.56 13.13 -0.85
CA VAL A 5 -19.24 12.47 -0.71
C VAL A 5 -18.10 13.46 -0.63
N LEU A 6 -17.16 13.16 0.26
CA LEU A 6 -15.85 13.82 0.30
C LEU A 6 -14.85 13.05 -0.57
N VAL A 7 -14.43 13.62 -1.68
CA VAL A 7 -13.46 13.03 -2.61
C VAL A 7 -12.04 13.42 -2.22
N GLY A 8 -11.21 12.43 -1.91
CA GLY A 8 -9.77 12.63 -1.71
C GLY A 8 -9.07 12.98 -3.04
N MET A 9 -8.66 14.23 -3.19
CA MET A 9 -8.00 14.80 -4.38
C MET A 9 -6.51 15.00 -4.14
N SER A 10 -5.69 14.10 -4.68
CA SER A 10 -4.23 14.12 -4.51
C SER A 10 -3.49 14.99 -5.53
N GLY A 11 -4.21 15.71 -6.40
CA GLY A 11 -3.64 16.36 -7.58
C GLY A 11 -3.41 15.43 -8.78
N GLY A 12 -3.56 14.12 -8.58
CA GLY A 12 -3.41 13.11 -9.64
C GLY A 12 -4.68 12.90 -10.47
N VAL A 13 -4.49 12.43 -11.71
CA VAL A 13 -5.55 12.20 -12.71
C VAL A 13 -6.71 11.33 -12.20
N ASP A 14 -6.40 10.29 -11.41
CA ASP A 14 -7.38 9.34 -10.91
C ASP A 14 -8.39 10.02 -9.98
N SER A 15 -7.90 10.84 -9.05
CA SER A 15 -8.76 11.56 -8.12
C SER A 15 -9.62 12.63 -8.80
N SER A 16 -9.10 13.25 -9.86
CA SER A 16 -9.85 14.22 -10.68
C SER A 16 -11.00 13.58 -11.43
N VAL A 17 -10.74 12.43 -12.08
CA VAL A 17 -11.77 11.66 -12.79
C VAL A 17 -12.78 11.07 -11.81
N THR A 18 -12.34 10.65 -10.63
CA THR A 18 -13.23 10.21 -9.54
C THR A 18 -14.29 11.27 -9.21
N ALA A 19 -13.85 12.51 -8.94
CA ALA A 19 -14.76 13.62 -8.65
C ALA A 19 -15.75 13.88 -9.80
N TYR A 20 -15.25 13.88 -11.03
CA TYR A 20 -16.07 14.06 -12.23
C TYR A 20 -17.13 12.97 -12.41
N LEU A 21 -16.75 11.70 -12.27
CA LEU A 21 -17.67 10.57 -12.43
C LEU A 21 -18.78 10.61 -11.39
N LEU A 22 -18.48 10.97 -10.15
CA LEU A 22 -19.46 11.09 -9.08
C LEU A 22 -20.47 12.22 -9.33
N LEU A 23 -20.01 13.37 -9.82
CA LEU A 23 -20.91 14.45 -10.26
C LEU A 23 -21.84 13.97 -11.38
N ARG A 24 -21.31 13.23 -12.36
CA ARG A 24 -22.09 12.66 -13.46
C ARG A 24 -23.12 11.62 -13.00
N GLN A 25 -22.86 10.95 -11.88
CA GLN A 25 -23.77 10.00 -11.25
C GLN A 25 -24.80 10.66 -10.32
N GLY A 26 -24.74 11.99 -10.15
CA GLY A 26 -25.71 12.75 -9.36
C GLY A 26 -25.37 12.90 -7.88
N TYR A 27 -24.14 12.61 -7.46
CA TYR A 27 -23.68 12.88 -6.10
C TYR A 27 -23.45 14.37 -5.87
N GLU A 28 -23.72 14.83 -4.65
CA GLU A 28 -23.13 16.07 -4.14
C GLU A 28 -21.66 15.80 -3.79
N VAL A 29 -20.74 16.48 -4.48
CA VAL A 29 -19.30 16.24 -4.34
C VAL A 29 -18.63 17.40 -3.65
N VAL A 30 -17.86 17.09 -2.61
CA VAL A 30 -16.91 18.00 -1.96
C VAL A 30 -15.51 17.43 -2.15
N GLY A 31 -14.55 18.23 -2.61
CA GLY A 31 -13.15 17.82 -2.74
C GLY A 31 -12.36 18.07 -1.45
N ALA A 32 -11.38 17.23 -1.17
CA ALA A 32 -10.39 17.48 -0.13
C ALA A 32 -8.99 17.01 -0.53
N THR A 33 -7.98 17.81 -0.25
CA THR A 33 -6.56 17.41 -0.34
C THR A 33 -6.01 17.22 1.06
N MET A 34 -5.36 16.08 1.31
CA MET A 34 -4.66 15.84 2.57
C MET A 34 -3.26 16.42 2.49
N ASN A 35 -2.95 17.39 3.34
CA ASN A 35 -1.59 17.87 3.56
C ASN A 35 -0.91 16.93 4.57
N LEU A 36 0.00 16.07 4.08
CA LEU A 36 0.53 14.94 4.84
C LEU A 36 1.89 15.21 5.48
N TYR A 37 2.71 16.10 4.94
CA TYR A 37 4.00 16.42 5.54
C TYR A 37 4.59 17.70 4.96
N ASP A 38 5.46 18.31 5.74
CA ASP A 38 6.40 19.32 5.29
C ASP A 38 7.75 18.64 5.03
N PRO A 39 8.31 18.67 3.80
CA PRO A 39 9.62 18.09 3.50
C PRO A 39 10.72 18.58 4.44
N GLY A 40 10.70 19.86 4.83
CA GLY A 40 11.68 20.44 5.75
C GLY A 40 11.60 19.80 7.14
N ARG A 41 10.38 19.50 7.63
CA ARG A 41 10.18 18.84 8.92
C ARG A 41 10.64 17.38 8.92
N LEU A 42 10.50 16.68 7.80
CA LEU A 42 10.92 15.27 7.68
C LEU A 42 12.38 15.10 7.21
N GLY A 43 13.10 16.18 6.94
CA GLY A 43 14.44 16.09 6.35
C GLY A 43 14.44 15.45 4.96
N VAL A 44 13.33 15.55 4.24
CA VAL A 44 13.15 15.03 2.88
C VAL A 44 13.55 16.13 1.90
N PRO A 45 14.36 15.83 0.86
CA PRO A 45 14.62 16.80 -0.20
C PRO A 45 13.30 17.30 -0.77
N ASP A 46 13.16 18.62 -0.96
CA ASP A 46 11.98 19.15 -1.63
C ASP A 46 12.14 18.89 -3.14
N VAL A 47 11.85 17.65 -3.54
CA VAL A 47 11.86 17.20 -4.95
C VAL A 47 10.52 17.53 -5.61
N ARG A 48 9.78 18.52 -5.10
CA ARG A 48 8.76 19.21 -5.88
C ARG A 48 9.51 19.97 -6.98
N ASP A 49 9.94 19.22 -8.00
CA ASP A 49 10.34 19.76 -9.28
C ASP A 49 9.24 20.75 -9.67
N GLY A 50 9.60 22.03 -9.84
CA GLY A 50 8.69 23.19 -9.87
C GLY A 50 7.60 23.20 -10.95
N GLU A 51 7.28 22.05 -11.55
CA GLU A 51 6.23 21.82 -12.53
C GLU A 51 4.94 21.22 -11.93
N SER A 52 4.91 20.80 -10.66
CA SER A 52 3.65 20.29 -10.08
C SER A 52 3.47 20.60 -8.60
N ASN A 53 2.48 21.45 -8.30
CA ASN A 53 1.94 21.63 -6.97
C ASN A 53 0.63 20.81 -6.90
N ASP A 54 0.68 19.59 -6.34
CA ASP A 54 -0.46 18.68 -6.23
C ASP A 54 -1.72 19.35 -5.64
N LEU A 55 -1.53 20.29 -4.71
CA LEU A 55 -2.60 21.06 -4.12
C LEU A 55 -3.22 22.04 -5.13
N GLU A 56 -2.41 22.73 -5.93
CA GLU A 56 -2.91 23.61 -6.99
C GLU A 56 -3.59 22.82 -8.11
N ASP A 57 -3.07 21.66 -8.48
CA ASP A 57 -3.69 20.74 -9.45
C ASP A 57 -5.08 20.32 -8.97
N ALA A 58 -5.19 19.89 -7.70
CA ALA A 58 -6.46 19.52 -7.09
C ALA A 58 -7.44 20.71 -7.06
N ARG A 59 -6.97 21.88 -6.65
CA ARG A 59 -7.79 23.12 -6.60
C ARG A 59 -8.25 23.56 -7.99
N SER A 60 -7.39 23.47 -8.99
CA SER A 60 -7.70 23.80 -10.39
C SER A 60 -8.82 22.90 -10.93
N VAL A 61 -8.73 21.60 -10.69
CA VAL A 61 -9.77 20.64 -11.08
C VAL A 61 -11.07 20.90 -10.31
N ALA A 62 -11.01 21.14 -9.00
CA ALA A 62 -12.18 21.44 -8.19
C ALA A 62 -12.92 22.69 -8.69
N ASN A 63 -12.19 23.76 -8.99
CA ASN A 63 -12.74 24.99 -9.57
C ASN A 63 -13.41 24.73 -10.92
N ARG A 64 -12.78 23.92 -11.79
CA ARG A 64 -13.34 23.57 -13.11
C ARG A 64 -14.62 22.75 -12.99
N LEU A 65 -14.71 21.88 -11.98
CA LEU A 65 -15.88 21.06 -11.69
C LEU A 65 -16.96 21.82 -10.90
N GLY A 66 -16.67 23.03 -10.41
CA GLY A 66 -17.61 23.82 -9.61
C GLY A 66 -17.88 23.24 -8.23
N ILE A 67 -16.93 22.51 -7.64
CA ILE A 67 -17.05 21.88 -6.32
C ILE A 67 -16.23 22.63 -5.26
N ALA A 68 -16.71 22.60 -4.01
CA ALA A 68 -15.92 23.09 -2.87
C ALA A 68 -14.68 22.22 -2.67
N HIS A 69 -13.58 22.81 -2.21
CA HIS A 69 -12.32 22.11 -1.97
C HIS A 69 -11.72 22.51 -0.62
N HIS A 70 -11.43 21.51 0.22
CA HIS A 70 -10.83 21.69 1.54
C HIS A 70 -9.39 21.18 1.56
N VAL A 71 -8.58 21.75 2.44
CA VAL A 71 -7.26 21.21 2.78
C VAL A 71 -7.32 20.65 4.19
N LEU A 72 -7.06 19.36 4.32
CA LEU A 72 -7.05 18.65 5.61
C LEU A 72 -5.60 18.49 6.05
N ASP A 73 -5.23 19.13 7.15
CA ASP A 73 -3.89 18.98 7.74
C ASP A 73 -3.85 17.72 8.60
N PHE A 74 -3.15 16.70 8.10
CA PHE A 74 -2.91 15.44 8.81
C PHE A 74 -1.41 15.17 8.98
N GLY A 75 -0.59 16.24 9.01
CA GLY A 75 0.87 16.12 9.05
C GLY A 75 1.39 15.32 10.24
N CYS A 76 0.85 15.60 11.44
CA CYS A 76 1.24 14.94 12.67
C CYS A 76 0.81 13.46 12.67
N GLU A 77 -0.40 13.17 12.21
CA GLU A 77 -0.95 11.82 12.15
C GLU A 77 -0.26 10.98 11.09
N PHE A 78 0.13 11.58 9.96
CA PHE A 78 0.91 10.92 8.94
C PHE A 78 2.29 10.54 9.47
N GLU A 79 2.99 11.46 10.14
CA GLU A 79 4.28 11.17 10.75
C GLU A 79 4.17 10.04 11.79
N ASN A 80 3.19 10.11 12.68
CA ASN A 80 3.03 9.14 13.77
C ASN A 80 2.53 7.76 13.34
N ASN A 81 1.65 7.69 12.34
CA ASN A 81 1.03 6.43 11.94
C ASN A 81 1.65 5.81 10.68
N VAL A 82 2.48 6.54 9.94
CA VAL A 82 3.09 6.05 8.69
C VAL A 82 4.61 6.14 8.73
N VAL A 83 5.15 7.34 8.95
CA VAL A 83 6.60 7.59 8.80
C VAL A 83 7.40 6.96 9.94
N ARG A 84 7.01 7.18 11.19
CA ARG A 84 7.68 6.61 12.37
C ARG A 84 7.58 5.08 12.40
N PRO A 85 6.42 4.43 12.17
CA PRO A 85 6.35 2.98 12.08
C PRO A 85 7.15 2.42 10.91
N PHE A 86 7.21 3.13 9.77
CA PHE A 86 8.07 2.75 8.65
C PHE A 86 9.55 2.72 9.08
N ALA A 87 10.03 3.78 9.74
CA ALA A 87 11.42 3.83 10.20
C ALA A 87 11.73 2.76 11.25
N GLN A 88 10.83 2.53 12.20
CA GLN A 88 10.98 1.49 13.22
C GLN A 88 11.04 0.10 12.60
N ALA A 89 10.15 -0.21 11.65
CA ALA A 89 10.13 -1.51 11.00
C ALA A 89 11.45 -1.82 10.27
N TYR A 90 12.08 -0.82 9.65
CA TYR A 90 13.41 -1.01 9.04
C TYR A 90 14.52 -1.20 10.09
N ALA A 91 14.45 -0.50 11.24
CA ALA A 91 15.36 -0.72 12.36
C ALA A 91 15.26 -2.16 12.90
N ASP A 92 14.05 -2.71 12.93
CA ASP A 92 13.76 -4.09 13.34
C ASP A 92 14.05 -5.12 12.23
N GLY A 93 14.53 -4.69 11.06
CA GLY A 93 14.90 -5.56 9.95
C GLY A 93 13.73 -6.05 9.09
N LEU A 94 12.53 -5.50 9.30
CA LEU A 94 11.34 -5.82 8.51
C LEU A 94 11.32 -5.03 7.18
N THR A 95 10.36 -5.34 6.32
CA THR A 95 10.13 -4.58 5.08
C THR A 95 8.67 -4.13 5.03
N PRO A 96 8.34 -2.92 5.52
CA PRO A 96 6.97 -2.44 5.61
C PRO A 96 6.43 -1.94 4.27
N ASN A 97 5.09 -1.86 4.16
CA ASN A 97 4.41 -1.12 3.09
C ASN A 97 3.69 0.12 3.68
N PRO A 98 4.27 1.34 3.56
CA PRO A 98 3.71 2.54 4.17
C PRO A 98 2.37 2.97 3.55
N CYS A 99 2.08 2.58 2.31
CA CYS A 99 0.80 2.92 1.65
C CYS A 99 -0.39 2.25 2.33
N ILE A 100 -0.20 1.06 2.90
CA ILE A 100 -1.25 0.33 3.63
C ILE A 100 -1.57 1.03 4.95
N ALA A 101 -0.54 1.48 5.68
CA ALA A 101 -0.72 2.29 6.88
C ALA A 101 -1.40 3.64 6.56
N CYS A 102 -1.00 4.30 5.47
CA CYS A 102 -1.62 5.53 4.99
C CYS A 102 -3.10 5.33 4.66
N ASN A 103 -3.45 4.26 3.94
CA ASN A 103 -4.85 3.91 3.67
C ASN A 103 -5.62 3.69 4.97
N ARG A 104 -5.08 2.88 5.88
CA ARG A 104 -5.72 2.52 7.16
C ARG A 104 -6.03 3.71 8.04
N HIS A 105 -5.02 4.52 8.31
CA HIS A 105 -5.13 5.55 9.35
C HIS A 105 -5.61 6.88 8.77
N LEU A 106 -5.17 7.24 7.55
CA LEU A 106 -5.40 8.57 6.99
C LEU A 106 -6.60 8.55 6.03
N LYS A 107 -6.49 7.83 4.91
CA LYS A 107 -7.50 7.91 3.83
C LYS A 107 -8.85 7.33 4.21
N PHE A 108 -8.89 6.21 4.91
CA PHE A 108 -10.16 5.56 5.32
C PHE A 108 -10.46 5.76 6.81
N GLY A 109 -9.50 6.29 7.58
CA GLY A 109 -9.69 6.67 8.98
C GLY A 109 -10.05 8.15 9.10
N LEU A 110 -9.04 9.02 9.15
CA LEU A 110 -9.22 10.45 9.40
C LEU A 110 -10.05 11.18 8.33
N MET A 111 -9.89 10.85 7.05
CA MET A 111 -10.67 11.50 5.99
C MET A 111 -12.15 11.12 6.07
N LEU A 112 -12.49 9.89 6.45
CA LEU A 112 -13.89 9.50 6.71
C LEU A 112 -14.46 10.24 7.93
N LYS A 113 -13.65 10.44 8.97
CA LYS A 113 -14.04 11.27 10.12
C LYS A 113 -14.30 12.73 9.70
N ALA A 114 -13.39 13.33 8.94
CA ALA A 114 -13.55 14.68 8.41
C ALA A 114 -14.78 14.80 7.49
N ALA A 115 -15.05 13.79 6.66
CA ALA A 115 -16.25 13.74 5.83
C ALA A 115 -17.52 13.85 6.67
N ARG A 116 -17.61 13.09 7.78
CA ARG A 116 -18.74 13.15 8.71
C ARG A 116 -18.89 14.53 9.36
N GLU A 117 -17.79 15.16 9.77
CA GLU A 117 -17.79 16.51 10.34
C GLU A 117 -18.23 17.58 9.32
N LEU A 118 -17.94 17.36 8.04
CA LEU A 118 -18.40 18.20 6.92
C LEU A 118 -19.83 17.86 6.44
N GLY A 119 -20.54 16.95 7.12
CA GLY A 119 -21.89 16.53 6.77
C GLY A 119 -21.99 15.66 5.51
N CYS A 120 -20.89 15.03 5.10
CA CYS A 120 -20.89 14.04 4.03
C CYS A 120 -21.31 12.66 4.57
N ASP A 121 -22.03 11.89 3.75
CA ASP A 121 -22.44 10.53 4.08
C ASP A 121 -21.28 9.54 3.96
N GLY A 122 -20.24 9.88 3.21
CA GLY A 122 -19.09 9.01 2.99
C GLY A 122 -17.94 9.69 2.25
N ILE A 123 -16.97 8.88 1.86
CA ILE A 123 -15.79 9.29 1.12
C ILE A 123 -15.71 8.63 -0.25
N ALA A 124 -14.93 9.21 -1.14
CA ALA A 124 -14.51 8.54 -2.36
C ALA A 124 -13.03 8.78 -2.65
N THR A 125 -12.42 7.80 -3.32
CA THR A 125 -11.00 7.86 -3.68
C THR A 125 -10.79 7.28 -5.07
N GLY A 126 -9.69 7.66 -5.72
CA GLY A 126 -9.30 7.13 -7.02
C GLY A 126 -8.61 5.76 -6.95
N HIS A 127 -8.97 4.89 -6.00
CA HIS A 127 -8.43 3.53 -6.00
C HIS A 127 -9.18 2.64 -7.00
N TYR A 128 -8.43 1.78 -7.68
CA TYR A 128 -8.93 0.77 -8.62
C TYR A 128 -9.29 -0.51 -7.85
N ALA A 129 -10.41 -0.45 -7.14
CA ALA A 129 -11.04 -1.59 -6.48
C ALA A 129 -12.55 -1.36 -6.46
N ARG A 130 -13.32 -2.41 -6.19
CA ARG A 130 -14.78 -2.35 -6.18
C ARG A 130 -15.30 -2.69 -4.79
N ILE A 131 -16.41 -2.09 -4.41
CA ILE A 131 -17.14 -2.42 -3.19
C ILE A 131 -18.55 -2.81 -3.60
N ALA A 132 -19.03 -3.94 -3.08
CA ALA A 132 -20.38 -4.42 -3.32
C ALA A 132 -21.02 -4.82 -1.99
N GLN A 133 -22.36 -4.81 -1.95
CA GLN A 133 -23.12 -5.34 -0.83
C GLN A 133 -23.68 -6.72 -1.21
N ARG A 134 -23.41 -7.72 -0.38
CA ARG A 134 -23.99 -9.06 -0.50
C ARG A 134 -25.47 -9.04 -0.10
N LEU A 135 -26.19 -10.10 -0.47
CA LEU A 135 -27.61 -10.28 -0.13
C LEU A 135 -27.87 -10.32 1.39
N ASP A 136 -26.89 -10.73 2.18
CA ASP A 136 -26.93 -10.75 3.65
C ASP A 136 -26.65 -9.35 4.28
N GLY A 137 -26.45 -8.33 3.44
CA GLY A 137 -26.18 -6.96 3.86
C GLY A 137 -24.69 -6.66 4.11
N ARG A 138 -23.80 -7.66 4.08
CA ARG A 138 -22.36 -7.47 4.29
C ARG A 138 -21.70 -6.78 3.10
N PHE A 139 -20.83 -5.83 3.37
CA PHE A 139 -20.02 -5.20 2.33
C PHE A 139 -18.76 -6.02 2.07
N VAL A 140 -18.43 -6.17 0.79
CA VAL A 140 -17.25 -6.89 0.32
C VAL A 140 -16.35 -5.99 -0.52
N LEU A 141 -15.05 -6.19 -0.38
CA LEU A 141 -14.03 -5.58 -1.22
C LEU A 141 -13.68 -6.53 -2.35
N MET A 142 -13.60 -6.01 -3.57
CA MET A 142 -13.36 -6.77 -4.78
C MET A 142 -12.24 -6.12 -5.60
N LYS A 143 -11.56 -6.93 -6.41
CA LYS A 143 -10.57 -6.47 -7.37
C LYS A 143 -11.17 -5.48 -8.36
N GLY A 144 -10.37 -4.48 -8.77
CA GLY A 144 -10.71 -3.63 -9.91
C GLY A 144 -10.77 -4.43 -11.22
N LEU A 145 -11.52 -3.96 -12.22
CA LEU A 145 -11.61 -4.62 -13.53
C LEU A 145 -10.28 -4.58 -14.31
N ASP A 146 -9.43 -3.59 -14.03
CA ASP A 146 -8.09 -3.49 -14.59
C ASP A 146 -7.09 -4.22 -13.69
N ASP A 147 -6.80 -5.48 -14.01
CA ASP A 147 -5.86 -6.31 -13.24
C ASP A 147 -4.47 -5.66 -13.09
N ALA A 148 -4.02 -4.86 -14.07
CA ALA A 148 -2.72 -4.19 -14.02
C ALA A 148 -2.70 -3.02 -13.03
N LYS A 149 -3.88 -2.53 -12.64
CA LYS A 149 -4.05 -1.42 -11.71
C LYS A 149 -4.79 -1.78 -10.43
N ASP A 150 -5.22 -3.03 -10.27
CA ASP A 150 -5.93 -3.47 -9.06
C ASP A 150 -5.22 -3.04 -7.77
N GLN A 151 -6.00 -2.39 -6.91
CA GLN A 151 -5.55 -1.87 -5.63
C GLN A 151 -6.29 -2.49 -4.44
N ALA A 152 -7.11 -3.53 -4.65
CA ALA A 152 -7.79 -4.22 -3.54
C ALA A 152 -6.80 -4.75 -2.49
N TYR A 153 -5.59 -5.16 -2.91
CA TYR A 153 -4.52 -5.59 -2.01
C TYR A 153 -4.18 -4.55 -0.94
N VAL A 154 -4.13 -3.26 -1.24
CA VAL A 154 -3.74 -2.22 -0.26
C VAL A 154 -4.91 -1.73 0.60
N LEU A 155 -6.08 -2.36 0.45
CA LEU A 155 -7.34 -1.98 1.10
C LEU A 155 -7.91 -3.10 1.98
N TYR A 156 -7.21 -4.23 2.15
CA TYR A 156 -7.69 -5.39 2.91
C TYR A 156 -8.07 -5.07 4.36
N HIS A 157 -7.52 -3.98 4.94
CA HIS A 157 -7.71 -3.59 6.33
C HIS A 157 -9.05 -2.88 6.58
N MET A 158 -9.84 -2.60 5.55
CA MET A 158 -11.06 -1.81 5.68
C MET A 158 -12.09 -2.51 6.56
N THR A 159 -12.73 -1.75 7.45
CA THR A 159 -13.84 -2.24 8.28
C THR A 159 -15.15 -2.22 7.50
N GLN A 160 -16.18 -2.90 8.00
CA GLN A 160 -17.52 -2.86 7.40
C GLN A 160 -18.10 -1.43 7.36
N ASP A 161 -17.86 -0.62 8.40
CA ASP A 161 -18.25 0.80 8.42
C ASP A 161 -17.53 1.60 7.32
N GLN A 162 -16.23 1.36 7.13
CA GLN A 162 -15.47 2.02 6.08
C GLN A 162 -15.94 1.60 4.68
N LEU A 163 -16.17 0.30 4.47
CA LEU A 163 -16.68 -0.22 3.19
C LEU A 163 -18.06 0.36 2.86
N ALA A 164 -18.97 0.42 3.84
CA ALA A 164 -20.33 0.93 3.65
C ALA A 164 -20.37 2.42 3.27
N HIS A 165 -19.38 3.20 3.70
CA HIS A 165 -19.30 4.65 3.50
C HIS A 165 -18.17 5.06 2.54
N THR A 166 -17.72 4.15 1.67
CA THR A 166 -16.69 4.42 0.66
C THR A 166 -17.22 4.13 -0.74
N VAL A 167 -16.95 5.05 -1.67
CA VAL A 167 -17.20 4.86 -3.10
C VAL A 167 -15.87 4.81 -3.86
N LEU A 168 -15.70 3.83 -4.74
CA LEU A 168 -14.49 3.63 -5.56
C LEU A 168 -14.85 3.61 -7.05
N PRO A 169 -15.13 4.76 -7.69
CA PRO A 169 -15.67 4.81 -9.06
C PRO A 169 -14.75 4.19 -10.10
N LEU A 170 -13.44 4.24 -9.89
CA LEU A 170 -12.46 3.76 -10.88
C LEU A 170 -12.33 2.24 -10.92
N GLY A 171 -12.94 1.51 -9.97
CA GLY A 171 -12.95 0.05 -9.97
C GLY A 171 -13.55 -0.57 -11.24
N GLU A 172 -14.40 0.18 -11.95
CA GLU A 172 -15.08 -0.25 -13.20
C GLU A 172 -14.38 0.24 -14.48
N TYR A 173 -13.21 0.89 -14.36
CA TYR A 173 -12.53 1.53 -15.48
C TYR A 173 -11.09 1.04 -15.62
N THR A 174 -10.62 0.96 -16.85
CA THR A 174 -9.19 0.80 -17.13
C THR A 174 -8.46 2.12 -17.01
N LYS A 175 -7.15 2.08 -16.74
CA LYS A 175 -6.33 3.30 -16.68
C LYS A 175 -6.41 4.11 -17.97
N GLN A 176 -6.50 3.43 -19.10
CA GLN A 176 -6.61 4.07 -20.41
C GLN A 176 -7.91 4.86 -20.53
N GLN A 177 -9.04 4.29 -20.09
CA GLN A 177 -10.32 5.00 -20.06
C GLN A 177 -10.26 6.22 -19.13
N VAL A 178 -9.69 6.07 -17.93
CA VAL A 178 -9.53 7.19 -16.99
C VAL A 178 -8.70 8.33 -17.60
N ARG A 179 -7.59 8.02 -18.28
CA ARG A 179 -6.79 9.04 -18.98
C ARG A 179 -7.56 9.70 -20.14
N ALA A 180 -8.36 8.94 -20.89
CA ALA A 180 -9.19 9.49 -21.96
C ALA A 180 -10.23 10.48 -21.40
N ILE A 181 -10.94 10.10 -20.34
CA ILE A 181 -11.91 10.98 -19.66
C ILE A 181 -11.23 12.27 -19.19
N ALA A 182 -10.06 12.18 -18.55
CA ALA A 182 -9.33 13.36 -18.09
C ALA A 182 -8.93 14.30 -19.24
N ALA A 183 -8.52 13.74 -20.39
CA ALA A 183 -8.17 14.51 -21.58
C ALA A 183 -9.40 15.19 -22.20
N GLU A 184 -10.53 14.47 -22.32
CA GLU A 184 -11.80 15.02 -22.81
C GLU A 184 -12.32 16.15 -21.92
N GLN A 185 -12.19 16.00 -20.60
CA GLN A 185 -12.55 17.04 -19.65
C GLN A 185 -11.55 18.19 -19.60
N GLY A 186 -10.40 18.10 -20.27
CA GLY A 186 -9.37 19.14 -20.31
C GLY A 186 -8.73 19.40 -18.94
N PHE A 187 -8.56 18.38 -18.11
CA PHE A 187 -7.87 18.53 -16.83
C PHE A 187 -6.37 18.78 -17.05
N ALA A 188 -5.81 19.74 -16.32
CA ALA A 188 -4.40 20.11 -16.42
C ALA A 188 -3.45 18.93 -16.10
N ASN A 189 -3.87 18.06 -15.18
CA ASN A 189 -3.13 16.87 -14.76
C ASN A 189 -3.35 15.63 -15.64
N ALA A 190 -4.07 15.71 -16.77
CA ALA A 190 -4.38 14.55 -17.62
C ALA A 190 -3.13 13.82 -18.14
N ARG A 191 -2.04 14.56 -18.34
CA ARG A 191 -0.74 14.02 -18.79
C ARG A 191 0.24 13.72 -17.67
N LYS A 192 -0.13 14.00 -16.41
CA LYS A 192 0.75 13.79 -15.26
C LYS A 192 1.13 12.31 -15.15
N HIS A 193 2.40 12.06 -14.82
CA HIS A 193 2.87 10.72 -14.50
C HIS A 193 2.34 10.29 -13.13
N GLU A 194 2.16 8.99 -12.94
CA GLU A 194 1.74 8.44 -11.66
C GLU A 194 2.95 8.41 -10.71
N SER A 195 2.75 8.80 -9.45
CA SER A 195 3.75 8.54 -8.40
C SER A 195 3.94 7.03 -8.25
N GLN A 196 5.15 6.55 -8.55
CA GLN A 196 5.51 5.14 -8.45
C GLN A 196 6.18 4.81 -7.10
N ASP A 197 6.72 5.81 -6.41
CA ASP A 197 7.52 5.66 -5.21
C ASP A 197 6.76 6.06 -3.93
N ILE A 198 7.37 5.76 -2.78
CA ILE A 198 6.85 6.14 -1.46
C ILE A 198 6.78 7.66 -1.42
N CYS A 199 5.62 8.23 -1.06
CA CYS A 199 5.40 9.67 -1.22
C CYS A 199 6.42 10.55 -0.49
N PHE A 200 6.89 10.12 0.69
CA PHE A 200 7.92 10.83 1.48
C PHE A 200 9.36 10.39 1.20
N VAL A 201 9.57 9.55 0.18
CA VAL A 201 10.89 9.14 -0.35
C VAL A 201 10.89 9.32 -1.88
N PRO A 202 10.81 10.57 -2.36
CA PRO A 202 10.59 10.89 -3.78
C PRO A 202 11.76 10.53 -4.70
N ASP A 203 12.97 10.42 -4.16
CA ASP A 203 14.20 10.05 -4.88
C ASP A 203 14.48 8.53 -4.86
N GLY A 204 13.63 7.76 -4.18
CA GLY A 204 13.81 6.33 -3.95
C GLY A 204 14.90 5.96 -2.93
N ASP A 205 15.61 6.94 -2.36
CA ASP A 205 16.67 6.70 -1.36
C ASP A 205 16.09 6.61 0.05
N TYR A 206 15.37 5.51 0.30
CA TYR A 206 14.78 5.28 1.62
C TYR A 206 15.85 5.14 2.71
N VAL A 207 17.07 4.71 2.38
CA VAL A 207 18.15 4.56 3.35
C VAL A 207 18.64 5.93 3.79
N GLY A 208 18.90 6.84 2.85
CA GLY A 208 19.23 8.23 3.17
C GLY A 208 18.09 8.92 3.92
N PHE A 209 16.83 8.61 3.60
CA PHE A 209 15.69 9.08 4.39
C PHE A 209 15.75 8.60 5.84
N LEU A 210 15.97 7.30 6.08
CA LEU A 210 16.05 6.73 7.43
C LEU A 210 17.21 7.30 8.25
N GLU A 211 18.35 7.56 7.60
CA GLU A 211 19.49 8.23 8.23
C GLU A 211 19.12 9.66 8.67
N ARG A 212 18.51 10.46 7.79
CA ARG A 212 18.13 11.85 8.08
C ARG A 212 16.99 11.96 9.11
N TYR A 213 15.99 11.08 9.03
CA TYR A 213 14.79 11.13 9.86
C TYR A 213 14.97 10.48 11.23
N ALA A 214 15.57 9.28 11.27
CA ALA A 214 15.64 8.45 12.47
C ALA A 214 17.07 8.25 13.00
N GLY A 215 18.09 8.83 12.34
CA GLY A 215 19.49 8.62 12.73
C GLY A 215 19.99 7.20 12.49
N LEU A 216 19.30 6.42 11.65
CA LEU A 216 19.66 5.04 11.34
C LEU A 216 20.79 5.01 10.32
N VAL A 217 22.02 5.19 10.80
CA VAL A 217 23.23 5.14 9.98
C VAL A 217 23.55 3.67 9.63
N PRO A 218 23.60 3.29 8.34
CA PRO A 218 23.87 1.91 7.95
C PRO A 218 25.35 1.54 8.17
N GLU A 219 25.62 0.66 9.12
CA GLU A 219 26.98 0.18 9.42
C GLU A 219 27.35 -1.09 8.64
N PRO A 220 28.58 -1.21 8.11
CA PRO A 220 29.03 -2.45 7.48
C PRO A 220 28.97 -3.64 8.44
N GLY A 221 28.63 -4.81 7.88
CA GLY A 221 28.49 -6.05 8.64
C GLY A 221 28.79 -7.26 7.76
N ASP A 222 28.83 -8.44 8.35
CA ASP A 222 29.25 -9.65 7.64
C ASP A 222 28.13 -10.23 6.79
N VAL A 223 28.50 -10.70 5.59
CA VAL A 223 27.65 -11.53 4.74
C VAL A 223 28.03 -12.98 4.97
N LEU A 224 27.08 -13.78 5.44
CA LEU A 224 27.26 -15.18 5.76
C LEU A 224 26.67 -16.08 4.67
N ASP A 225 27.20 -17.30 4.52
CA ASP A 225 26.51 -18.39 3.85
C ASP A 225 25.58 -19.16 4.80
N GLU A 226 24.87 -20.16 4.29
CA GLU A 226 23.97 -21.03 5.06
C GLU A 226 24.66 -21.82 6.19
N ASN A 227 25.98 -21.97 6.14
CA ASN A 227 26.79 -22.65 7.15
C ASN A 227 27.42 -21.66 8.17
N GLY A 228 27.17 -20.35 8.01
CA GLY A 228 27.74 -19.29 8.84
C GLY A 228 29.16 -18.88 8.43
N ALA A 229 29.67 -19.31 7.27
CA ALA A 229 30.96 -18.87 6.76
C ALA A 229 30.86 -17.46 6.17
N VAL A 230 31.85 -16.60 6.46
CA VAL A 230 31.88 -15.23 5.96
C VAL A 230 32.24 -15.22 4.47
N LEU A 231 31.31 -14.71 3.65
CA LEU A 231 31.46 -14.52 2.20
C LEU A 231 32.02 -13.13 1.84
N GLY A 232 31.87 -12.15 2.74
CA GLY A 232 32.30 -10.77 2.55
C GLY A 232 31.57 -9.82 3.48
N GLN A 233 31.48 -8.55 3.10
CA GLN A 233 30.81 -7.52 3.90
C GLN A 233 29.74 -6.77 3.12
N HIS A 234 28.64 -6.43 3.79
CA HIS A 234 27.57 -5.60 3.27
C HIS A 234 27.69 -4.16 3.77
N ARG A 235 26.89 -3.24 3.23
CA ARG A 235 26.96 -1.79 3.55
C ARG A 235 25.85 -1.32 4.50
N GLY A 236 25.51 -2.12 5.51
CA GLY A 236 24.32 -1.96 6.37
C GLY A 236 23.17 -2.89 6.02
N ALA A 237 22.76 -3.72 6.98
CA ALA A 237 21.74 -4.76 6.79
C ALA A 237 20.38 -4.18 6.37
N ILE A 238 20.08 -2.95 6.79
CA ILE A 238 18.88 -2.18 6.44
C ILE A 238 18.70 -1.96 4.93
N ARG A 239 19.78 -2.01 4.14
CA ARG A 239 19.76 -1.83 2.68
C ARG A 239 19.23 -3.04 1.92
N TYR A 240 19.04 -4.16 2.62
CA TYR A 240 18.77 -5.45 2.02
C TYR A 240 17.42 -6.01 2.47
N THR A 241 16.68 -6.53 1.51
CA THR A 241 15.40 -7.21 1.69
C THR A 241 15.57 -8.70 1.43
N LEU A 242 14.81 -9.54 2.14
CA LEU A 242 14.77 -10.98 1.86
C LEU A 242 14.37 -11.23 0.39
N GLY A 243 15.03 -12.17 -0.26
CA GLY A 243 14.89 -12.45 -1.68
C GLY A 243 15.64 -11.51 -2.63
N GLN A 244 16.37 -10.52 -2.11
CA GLN A 244 17.21 -9.64 -2.92
C GLN A 244 18.45 -10.39 -3.45
N ARG A 245 18.73 -10.23 -4.75
CA ARG A 245 19.91 -10.82 -5.43
C ARG A 245 20.98 -9.81 -5.81
N LYS A 246 20.58 -8.59 -6.19
CA LYS A 246 21.49 -7.58 -6.77
C LYS A 246 21.93 -6.56 -5.72
N GLY A 247 23.13 -5.99 -5.92
CA GLY A 247 23.63 -4.88 -5.09
C GLY A 247 24.30 -5.27 -3.77
N ILE A 248 24.55 -6.57 -3.52
CA ILE A 248 25.25 -7.03 -2.31
C ILE A 248 26.78 -6.97 -2.48
N GLY A 249 27.30 -7.21 -3.69
CA GLY A 249 28.74 -7.13 -3.97
C GLY A 249 29.52 -8.41 -3.65
N ILE A 250 28.83 -9.54 -3.46
CA ILE A 250 29.45 -10.86 -3.28
C ILE A 250 29.61 -11.56 -4.64
N ALA A 251 30.83 -11.99 -4.95
CA ALA A 251 31.11 -12.81 -6.12
C ALA A 251 30.80 -14.28 -5.80
N SER A 252 29.98 -14.92 -6.63
CA SER A 252 29.66 -16.34 -6.53
C SER A 252 29.44 -16.95 -7.91
N THR A 253 29.79 -18.23 -8.07
CA THR A 253 29.55 -19.00 -9.29
C THR A 253 28.08 -19.34 -9.48
N GLN A 254 27.28 -19.25 -8.41
CA GLN A 254 25.85 -19.51 -8.39
C GLN A 254 25.05 -18.28 -7.95
N ALA A 255 23.78 -18.21 -8.35
CA ALA A 255 22.92 -17.09 -7.97
C ALA A 255 22.53 -17.20 -6.50
N LEU A 256 23.04 -16.28 -5.69
CA LEU A 256 22.71 -16.16 -4.27
C LEU A 256 21.69 -15.05 -4.01
N TYR A 257 20.87 -15.27 -2.99
CA TYR A 257 19.81 -14.38 -2.56
C TYR A 257 19.91 -14.17 -1.05
N VAL A 258 19.48 -13.00 -0.56
CA VAL A 258 19.39 -12.75 0.89
C VAL A 258 18.29 -13.62 1.48
N THR A 259 18.63 -14.59 2.32
CA THR A 259 17.73 -15.59 2.90
C THR A 259 17.39 -15.31 4.37
N ALA A 260 18.27 -14.61 5.08
CA ALA A 260 18.01 -14.16 6.44
C ALA A 260 18.71 -12.82 6.72
N LYS A 261 18.23 -12.13 7.75
CA LYS A 261 18.81 -10.89 8.25
C LYS A 261 18.74 -10.91 9.76
N ASP A 262 19.86 -10.61 10.40
CA ASP A 262 19.95 -10.43 11.85
C ASP A 262 20.44 -9.00 12.13
N MET A 263 19.52 -8.16 12.59
CA MET A 263 19.83 -6.76 12.90
C MET A 263 20.67 -6.61 14.17
N ALA A 264 20.58 -7.55 15.13
CA ALA A 264 21.33 -7.49 16.37
C ALA A 264 22.78 -7.91 16.16
N ALA A 265 23.02 -8.94 15.34
CA ALA A 265 24.35 -9.35 14.91
C ALA A 265 24.91 -8.48 13.76
N ASN A 266 24.08 -7.63 13.15
CA ASN A 266 24.37 -6.89 11.92
C ASN A 266 24.94 -7.79 10.82
N THR A 267 24.19 -8.85 10.50
CA THR A 267 24.57 -9.79 9.42
C THR A 267 23.44 -10.02 8.45
N ILE A 268 23.80 -10.39 7.22
CA ILE A 268 22.86 -10.94 6.25
C ILE A 268 23.34 -12.33 5.83
N THR A 269 22.41 -13.27 5.70
CA THR A 269 22.72 -14.61 5.18
C THR A 269 22.33 -14.68 3.72
N MET A 270 23.19 -15.29 2.91
CA MET A 270 22.94 -15.55 1.50
C MET A 270 22.89 -17.03 1.20
N GLY A 271 21.90 -17.45 0.41
CA GLY A 271 21.71 -18.84 0.00
C GLY A 271 21.16 -18.97 -1.41
N PRO A 272 21.02 -20.20 -1.92
CA PRO A 272 20.41 -20.48 -3.22
C PRO A 272 18.93 -20.07 -3.23
N ALA A 273 18.33 -20.01 -4.42
CA ALA A 273 16.92 -19.63 -4.58
C ALA A 273 15.97 -20.58 -3.82
N ASP A 274 16.33 -21.85 -3.71
CA ASP A 274 15.53 -22.89 -3.07
C ASP A 274 15.43 -22.69 -1.55
N ALA A 275 16.42 -22.04 -0.94
CA ALA A 275 16.40 -21.69 0.49
C ALA A 275 15.35 -20.60 0.84
N LEU A 276 14.74 -19.97 -0.17
CA LEU A 276 13.62 -19.03 0.02
C LEU A 276 12.26 -19.71 -0.16
N LEU A 277 12.21 -20.97 -0.61
CA LEU A 277 10.95 -21.67 -0.82
C LEU A 277 10.41 -22.13 0.53
N ALA A 278 9.12 -21.91 0.71
CA ALA A 278 8.37 -22.38 1.85
C ALA A 278 7.06 -23.00 1.37
N ASP A 279 6.59 -24.00 2.11
CA ASP A 279 5.29 -24.65 1.87
C ASP A 279 4.12 -23.81 2.41
N GLY A 280 4.39 -22.70 3.09
CA GLY A 280 3.37 -21.88 3.71
C GLY A 280 3.93 -20.69 4.49
N CYS A 281 3.04 -19.91 5.10
CA CYS A 281 3.40 -18.85 6.05
C CYS A 281 2.31 -18.62 7.09
N THR A 282 2.68 -17.99 8.21
CA THR A 282 1.74 -17.53 9.23
C THR A 282 1.50 -16.03 9.06
N VAL A 283 0.24 -15.64 9.14
CA VAL A 283 -0.21 -14.25 8.96
C VAL A 283 -0.90 -13.79 10.24
N GLY A 284 -0.35 -12.74 10.86
CA GLY A 284 -0.93 -12.08 12.02
C GLY A 284 -1.77 -10.87 11.65
N ASN A 285 -2.48 -10.32 12.65
CA ASN A 285 -3.33 -9.13 12.48
C ASN A 285 -4.33 -9.28 11.32
N TRP A 286 -4.93 -10.47 11.19
CA TRP A 286 -5.83 -10.78 10.10
C TRP A 286 -7.14 -10.01 10.20
N ASN A 287 -7.55 -9.37 9.09
CA ASN A 287 -8.81 -8.67 8.94
C ASN A 287 -9.70 -9.44 7.95
N TRP A 288 -10.85 -9.89 8.43
CA TRP A 288 -11.85 -10.61 7.65
C TRP A 288 -12.76 -9.65 6.87
N ILE A 289 -12.71 -9.72 5.54
CA ILE A 289 -13.66 -9.02 4.66
C ILE A 289 -14.86 -9.90 4.40
N LEU A 290 -14.65 -11.16 4.02
CA LEU A 290 -15.70 -12.18 4.05
C LEU A 290 -15.79 -12.80 5.46
N PRO A 291 -16.94 -13.38 5.84
CA PRO A 291 -17.05 -14.11 7.11
C PRO A 291 -16.03 -15.25 7.19
N ASP A 292 -15.59 -15.55 8.41
CA ASP A 292 -14.81 -16.75 8.69
C ASP A 292 -15.74 -17.97 8.68
N GLU A 293 -15.53 -18.86 7.71
CA GLU A 293 -16.26 -20.12 7.54
C GLU A 293 -15.34 -21.34 7.79
N GLY A 294 -14.17 -21.12 8.41
CA GLY A 294 -13.15 -22.13 8.63
C GLY A 294 -12.16 -22.26 7.47
N PRO A 295 -11.43 -23.40 7.38
CA PRO A 295 -10.45 -23.62 6.33
C PRO A 295 -11.03 -23.53 4.93
N VAL A 296 -10.41 -22.74 4.06
CA VAL A 296 -10.89 -22.48 2.71
C VAL A 296 -9.74 -22.41 1.71
N HIS A 297 -9.92 -23.04 0.54
CA HIS A 297 -8.97 -22.90 -0.55
C HIS A 297 -9.16 -21.55 -1.24
N ALA A 298 -8.09 -20.78 -1.40
CA ALA A 298 -8.13 -19.42 -1.91
C ALA A 298 -6.89 -19.10 -2.74
N MET A 299 -6.98 -18.02 -3.52
CA MET A 299 -5.81 -17.42 -4.15
C MET A 299 -5.18 -16.44 -3.18
N VAL A 300 -3.87 -16.52 -2.94
CA VAL A 300 -3.17 -15.66 -1.99
C VAL A 300 -2.07 -14.85 -2.65
N LYS A 301 -1.80 -13.66 -2.08
CA LYS A 301 -0.64 -12.82 -2.37
C LYS A 301 0.03 -12.48 -1.05
N THR A 302 1.33 -12.71 -0.92
CA THR A 302 2.17 -12.38 0.24
C THR A 302 3.07 -11.17 -0.02
N HIS A 303 3.01 -10.58 -1.21
CA HIS A 303 3.50 -9.23 -1.49
C HIS A 303 2.72 -8.59 -2.66
N TYR A 304 2.75 -7.26 -2.79
CA TYR A 304 1.85 -6.51 -3.68
C TYR A 304 1.93 -6.90 -5.16
N ARG A 305 3.15 -7.12 -5.70
CA ARG A 305 3.38 -7.43 -7.13
C ARG A 305 3.45 -8.94 -7.42
N GLN A 306 3.14 -9.79 -6.44
CA GLN A 306 3.10 -11.23 -6.66
C GLN A 306 1.95 -11.59 -7.61
N LYS A 307 2.17 -12.60 -8.46
CA LYS A 307 1.05 -13.30 -9.07
C LYS A 307 0.34 -14.11 -7.99
N PRO A 308 -1.00 -14.04 -7.87
CA PRO A 308 -1.72 -14.89 -6.94
C PRO A 308 -1.40 -16.37 -7.18
N HIS A 309 -1.27 -17.15 -6.12
CA HIS A 309 -1.14 -18.60 -6.19
C HIS A 309 -2.09 -19.28 -5.21
N GLY A 310 -2.39 -20.55 -5.43
CA GLY A 310 -3.31 -21.30 -4.59
C GLY A 310 -2.72 -21.63 -3.21
N ALA A 311 -3.58 -21.58 -2.20
CA ALA A 311 -3.26 -22.00 -0.84
C ALA A 311 -4.53 -22.39 -0.08
N MET A 312 -4.40 -23.30 0.88
CA MET A 312 -5.37 -23.46 1.95
C MET A 312 -5.17 -22.36 3.00
N VAL A 313 -6.22 -21.60 3.27
CA VAL A 313 -6.25 -20.55 4.31
C VAL A 313 -6.90 -21.15 5.55
N VAL A 314 -6.12 -21.30 6.62
CA VAL A 314 -6.51 -22.01 7.84
C VAL A 314 -6.50 -21.05 9.05
N PRO A 315 -7.67 -20.57 9.51
CA PRO A 315 -7.77 -19.79 10.74
C PRO A 315 -7.25 -20.58 11.96
N GLN A 316 -6.56 -19.92 12.87
CA GLN A 316 -6.01 -20.51 14.09
C GLN A 316 -6.73 -19.97 15.34
N GLU A 317 -6.67 -20.72 16.44
CA GLU A 317 -7.31 -20.35 17.72
C GLU A 317 -6.71 -19.07 18.35
N ASP A 318 -5.44 -18.76 18.05
CA ASP A 318 -4.74 -17.56 18.53
C ASP A 318 -5.05 -16.29 17.71
N GLY A 319 -5.94 -16.40 16.72
CA GLY A 319 -6.33 -15.30 15.83
C GLY A 319 -5.37 -15.06 14.65
N THR A 320 -4.32 -15.87 14.51
CA THR A 320 -3.50 -15.89 13.29
C THR A 320 -4.17 -16.72 12.21
N VAL A 321 -3.66 -16.61 10.98
CA VAL A 321 -4.09 -17.41 9.84
C VAL A 321 -2.87 -18.06 9.21
N ARG A 322 -2.91 -19.38 9.04
CA ARG A 322 -1.88 -20.13 8.34
C ARG A 322 -2.26 -20.28 6.88
N PHE A 323 -1.33 -20.01 5.97
CA PHE A 323 -1.44 -20.35 4.57
C PHE A 323 -0.62 -21.60 4.30
N ASP A 324 -1.25 -22.66 3.79
CA ASP A 324 -0.57 -23.85 3.29
C ASP A 324 -0.62 -23.78 1.75
N PHE A 325 0.52 -23.54 1.11
CA PHE A 325 0.61 -23.31 -0.32
C PHE A 325 0.45 -24.62 -1.11
N ASP A 326 -0.20 -24.55 -2.26
CA ASP A 326 -0.36 -25.71 -3.14
C ASP A 326 0.99 -26.19 -3.72
N GLU A 327 1.89 -25.24 -3.96
CA GLU A 327 3.27 -25.47 -4.38
C GLU A 327 4.22 -24.59 -3.55
N PRO A 328 5.46 -25.03 -3.28
CA PRO A 328 6.44 -24.22 -2.58
C PRO A 328 6.62 -22.86 -3.26
N SER A 329 6.42 -21.78 -2.50
CA SER A 329 6.48 -20.41 -2.99
C SER A 329 7.55 -19.65 -2.22
N ARG A 330 8.07 -18.57 -2.82
CA ARG A 330 9.07 -17.74 -2.13
C ARG A 330 8.45 -17.09 -0.91
N LEU A 331 9.05 -17.30 0.25
CA LEU A 331 8.63 -16.68 1.49
C LEU A 331 8.67 -15.15 1.31
N ALA A 332 7.56 -14.49 1.62
CA ALA A 332 7.57 -13.04 1.72
C ALA A 332 8.36 -12.61 2.96
N ALA A 333 8.97 -11.43 2.88
CA ALA A 333 9.67 -10.88 4.02
C ALA A 333 8.67 -10.57 5.16
N PRO A 334 8.99 -10.92 6.41
CA PRO A 334 8.21 -10.48 7.56
C PRO A 334 7.94 -8.96 7.53
N GLY A 335 6.71 -8.59 7.90
CA GLY A 335 6.20 -7.22 7.79
C GLY A 335 5.54 -6.88 6.45
N GLN A 336 5.66 -7.74 5.42
CA GLN A 336 4.82 -7.63 4.22
C GLN A 336 3.37 -8.00 4.54
N SER A 337 2.43 -7.47 3.76
CA SER A 337 1.04 -7.88 3.87
C SER A 337 0.79 -9.20 3.14
N ALA A 338 -0.16 -9.98 3.64
CA ALA A 338 -0.69 -11.15 2.95
C ALA A 338 -2.20 -10.98 2.78
N VAL A 339 -2.72 -11.24 1.58
CA VAL A 339 -4.13 -11.05 1.22
C VAL A 339 -4.63 -12.29 0.48
N ALA A 340 -5.79 -12.79 0.89
CA ALA A 340 -6.45 -13.92 0.26
C ALA A 340 -7.70 -13.49 -0.51
N TYR A 341 -8.03 -14.23 -1.57
CA TYR A 341 -9.10 -13.92 -2.51
C TYR A 341 -9.90 -15.18 -2.87
N ILE A 342 -11.22 -15.03 -2.92
CA ILE A 342 -12.16 -16.00 -3.50
C ILE A 342 -12.71 -15.38 -4.80
N GLY A 343 -12.26 -15.89 -5.95
CA GLY A 343 -12.48 -15.23 -7.23
C GLY A 343 -11.91 -13.81 -7.21
N ASP A 344 -12.76 -12.82 -7.48
CA ASP A 344 -12.38 -11.40 -7.40
C ASP A 344 -12.60 -10.76 -6.03
N THR A 345 -13.20 -11.48 -5.08
CA THR A 345 -13.53 -10.94 -3.75
C THR A 345 -12.39 -11.16 -2.77
N VAL A 346 -12.00 -10.12 -2.04
CA VAL A 346 -11.04 -10.23 -0.93
C VAL A 346 -11.69 -11.03 0.20
N LEU A 347 -11.06 -12.14 0.58
CA LEU A 347 -11.42 -12.94 1.75
C LEU A 347 -11.01 -12.21 3.03
N GLY A 348 -9.75 -11.76 3.06
CA GLY A 348 -9.16 -11.03 4.17
C GLY A 348 -7.68 -10.77 3.92
N GLY A 349 -7.03 -10.14 4.88
CA GLY A 349 -5.59 -9.95 4.83
C GLY A 349 -4.98 -9.59 6.16
N GLY A 350 -3.66 -9.72 6.28
CA GLY A 350 -2.89 -9.44 7.49
C GLY A 350 -1.43 -9.18 7.18
N ILE A 351 -0.56 -9.39 8.16
CA ILE A 351 0.89 -9.18 8.07
C ILE A 351 1.61 -10.53 8.21
N VAL A 352 2.52 -10.82 7.30
CA VAL A 352 3.42 -12.00 7.38
C VAL A 352 4.32 -11.83 8.60
N LEU A 353 4.30 -12.84 9.48
CA LEU A 353 5.08 -12.86 10.73
C LEU A 353 6.52 -13.29 10.53
#